data_AF-Q27154-F1
#
_entry.id   AF-Q27154-F1
#
_cell.length_a   1.000
_cell.length_b   1.000
_cell.length_c   1.000
_cell.angle_alpha   90.00
_cell.angle_beta   90.00
_cell.angle_gamma   90.00
#
_symmetry.space_group_name_H-M   'P 1'
#
loop_
_entity.id
_entity.type
_entity.pdbx_description
1 polymer ?
#
loop_
_entity_poly.entity_id
_entity_poly.type
_entity_poly.pdbx_seq_one_letter_code
_entity_poly.pdbx_strand_id
1 'polypeptide(L)'
;KSALLLRFADDTFSENYITTIGVDFRFKTLKVDNKGLKLQIWDTAGQERFRTITNAYYKGADAIVIVYDTTCQQSFDDIEKFWLNEIESYAEKNAELLFLGNKSDLSTKQVQSERVQEYAQKRNMM
;
A
#
# COMPACT_ATOMS: atom_id res chain seq x y z
N LYS A 1 6.81 -1.25 -0.31
CA LYS A 1 6.08 -0.12 0.30
C LYS A 1 7.03 1.04 0.54
N SER A 2 8.00 0.92 1.45
CA SER A 2 9.01 1.96 1.74
C SER A 2 9.71 2.56 0.52
N ALA A 3 10.15 1.73 -0.44
CA ALA A 3 10.76 2.23 -1.69
C ALA A 3 9.81 3.12 -2.52
N LEU A 4 8.51 2.84 -2.52
CA LEU A 4 7.51 3.68 -3.20
C LEU A 4 7.32 5.00 -2.46
N LEU A 5 7.30 4.96 -1.12
CA LEU A 5 7.21 6.16 -0.30
C LEU A 5 8.41 7.09 -0.55
N LEU A 6 9.64 6.54 -0.51
CA LEU A 6 10.86 7.31 -0.76
C LEU A 6 10.90 7.88 -2.18
N ARG A 7 10.49 7.09 -3.18
CA ARG A 7 10.41 7.57 -4.57
C ARG A 7 9.39 8.70 -4.70
N PHE A 8 8.23 8.59 -4.07
CA PHE A 8 7.18 9.59 -4.18
C PHE A 8 7.46 10.88 -3.40
N ALA A 9 7.99 10.75 -2.18
CA ALA A 9 8.27 11.89 -1.31
C ALA A 9 9.56 12.60 -1.72
N ASP A 10 10.64 11.84 -1.91
CA ASP A 10 12.01 12.34 -1.96
C ASP A 10 12.70 12.11 -3.32
N ASP A 11 12.03 11.47 -4.29
CA ASP A 11 12.58 11.08 -5.60
C ASP A 11 13.85 10.22 -5.53
N THR A 12 13.93 9.35 -4.52
CA THR A 12 15.07 8.45 -4.29
C THR A 12 14.68 6.99 -4.35
N PHE A 13 15.67 6.13 -4.63
CA PHE A 13 15.56 4.68 -4.56
C PHE A 13 16.86 4.08 -4.02
N SER A 14 16.74 3.08 -3.16
CA SER A 14 17.86 2.34 -2.58
C SER A 14 17.63 0.85 -2.75
N GLU A 15 18.61 0.14 -3.31
CA GLU A 15 18.61 -1.32 -3.36
C GLU A 15 18.87 -1.95 -1.99
N ASN A 16 19.51 -1.21 -1.09
CA ASN A 16 19.72 -1.66 0.28
C ASN A 16 18.37 -1.71 1.00
N TYR A 17 17.86 -2.92 1.21
CA TYR A 17 16.64 -3.16 1.94
C TYR A 17 16.88 -3.04 3.44
N ILE A 18 16.35 -1.97 4.04
CA ILE A 18 16.24 -1.83 5.48
C ILE A 18 14.77 -2.11 5.84
N THR A 19 14.56 -3.05 6.75
CA THR A 19 13.19 -3.38 7.21
C THR A 19 12.63 -2.21 8.01
N THR A 20 11.43 -1.73 7.65
CA THR A 20 10.70 -0.77 8.47
C THR A 20 10.37 -1.40 9.82
N ILE A 21 10.87 -0.82 10.90
CA ILE A 21 10.48 -1.17 12.26
C ILE A 21 9.39 -0.20 12.68
N GLY A 22 8.17 -0.70 12.93
CA GLY A 22 7.03 0.14 13.26
C GLY A 22 6.45 0.85 12.01
N VAL A 23 6.43 2.19 12.03
CA VAL A 23 5.81 3.04 11.00
C VAL A 23 6.71 4.23 10.69
N ASP A 24 6.92 4.49 9.39
CA ASP A 24 7.55 5.73 8.89
C ASP A 24 6.46 6.70 8.40
N PHE A 25 6.72 8.00 8.49
CA PHE A 25 5.75 9.04 8.22
C PHE A 25 6.35 10.17 7.39
N ARG A 26 5.64 10.59 6.33
CA ARG A 26 6.07 11.67 5.44
C ARG A 26 4.93 12.58 5.05
N PHE A 27 5.27 13.84 4.77
CA PHE A 27 4.39 14.81 4.15
C PHE A 27 4.78 15.05 2.70
N LYS A 28 3.78 15.16 1.82
CA LYS A 28 3.97 15.63 0.44
C LYS A 28 2.86 16.61 0.08
N THR A 29 3.22 17.81 -0.35
CA THR A 29 2.25 18.77 -0.88
C THR A 29 2.21 18.66 -2.39
N LEU A 30 1.02 18.42 -2.94
CA LEU A 30 0.74 18.39 -4.38
C LEU A 30 -0.17 19.56 -4.75
N LYS A 31 -0.19 19.91 -6.04
CA LYS A 31 -1.18 20.84 -6.60
C LYS A 31 -2.13 20.04 -7.50
N VAL A 32 -3.38 19.92 -7.09
CA VAL A 32 -4.45 19.22 -7.83
C VAL A 32 -5.57 20.22 -8.06
N ASP A 33 -6.04 20.38 -9.29
CA ASP A 33 -7.09 21.34 -9.66
C ASP A 33 -6.83 22.77 -9.14
N ASN A 34 -5.57 23.20 -9.23
CA ASN A 34 -5.07 24.47 -8.69
C ASN A 34 -5.18 24.67 -7.17
N LYS A 35 -5.55 23.64 -6.41
CA LYS A 35 -5.56 23.64 -4.95
C LYS A 35 -4.34 22.90 -4.40
N GLY A 36 -3.78 23.41 -3.31
CA GLY A 36 -2.72 22.73 -2.58
C GLY A 36 -3.30 21.62 -1.72
N LEU A 37 -2.90 20.38 -1.98
CA LEU A 37 -3.27 19.21 -1.19
C LEU A 37 -2.05 18.72 -0.42
N LYS A 38 -2.14 18.68 0.91
CA LYS A 38 -1.08 18.15 1.77
C LYS A 38 -1.41 16.70 2.15
N LEU A 39 -0.66 15.76 1.58
CA LEU A 39 -0.77 14.34 1.88
C LEU A 39 0.03 14.00 3.13
N GLN A 40 -0.56 13.16 3.97
CA GLN A 40 0.04 12.52 5.14
C GLN A 40 0.15 11.04 4.83
N ILE A 41 1.37 10.54 4.72
CA ILE A 41 1.61 9.19 4.22
C ILE A 41 2.33 8.39 5.29
N TRP A 42 1.74 7.26 5.66
CA TRP A 42 2.26 6.34 6.67
C TRP A 42 2.72 5.06 5.97
N ASP A 43 4.01 4.75 6.02
CA ASP A 43 4.56 3.45 5.58
C ASP A 43 4.65 2.51 6.78
N THR A 44 3.89 1.43 6.75
CA THR A 44 3.80 0.49 7.85
C THR A 44 4.63 -0.76 7.57
N ALA A 45 5.17 -1.36 8.64
CA ALA A 45 5.83 -2.64 8.54
C ALA A 45 4.88 -3.71 7.98
N GLY A 46 5.31 -4.41 6.93
CA GLY A 46 4.53 -5.48 6.31
C GLY A 46 4.64 -6.85 6.99
N GLN A 47 5.29 -6.92 8.15
CA GLN A 47 5.46 -8.18 8.87
C GLN A 47 4.37 -8.33 9.93
N GLU A 48 3.84 -9.54 10.02
CA GLU A 48 2.79 -9.92 10.96
C GLU A 48 3.11 -9.60 12.43
N ARG A 49 4.40 -9.59 12.80
CA ARG A 49 4.84 -9.28 14.17
C ARG A 49 4.63 -7.83 14.60
N PHE A 50 4.27 -6.93 13.68
CA PHE A 50 4.02 -5.51 13.95
C PHE A 50 2.54 -5.11 13.78
N ARG A 51 1.62 -6.06 13.57
CA ARG A 51 0.19 -5.80 13.29
C ARG A 51 -0.51 -4.92 14.33
N THR A 52 -0.22 -5.11 15.62
CA THR A 52 -0.80 -4.28 16.69
C THR A 52 -0.47 -2.80 16.54
N ILE A 53 0.71 -2.49 15.98
CA ILE A 53 1.13 -1.11 15.72
C ILE A 53 0.37 -0.58 14.50
N THR A 54 0.25 -1.37 13.43
CA THR A 54 -0.39 -0.98 12.16
C THR A 54 -1.87 -0.63 12.33
N ASN A 55 -2.61 -1.34 13.20
CA ASN A 55 -4.05 -1.14 13.38
C ASN A 55 -4.44 0.28 13.78
N ALA A 56 -3.58 0.98 14.55
CA ALA A 56 -3.84 2.36 14.96
C ALA A 56 -3.83 3.35 13.78
N TYR A 57 -3.17 3.01 12.67
CA TYR A 57 -2.98 3.89 11.52
C TYR A 57 -4.03 3.71 10.42
N TYR A 58 -4.87 2.68 10.49
CA TYR A 58 -6.04 2.56 9.60
C TYR A 58 -7.14 3.55 9.98
N LYS A 59 -7.22 3.94 11.26
CA LYS A 59 -8.24 4.86 11.76
C LYS A 59 -7.97 6.28 11.27
N GLY A 60 -8.98 6.91 10.66
CA GLY A 60 -8.88 8.26 10.10
C GLY A 60 -8.07 8.35 8.80
N ALA A 61 -7.74 7.23 8.17
CA ALA A 61 -7.14 7.23 6.84
C ALA A 61 -8.21 7.52 5.77
N ASP A 62 -7.98 8.53 4.93
CA ASP A 62 -8.85 8.82 3.78
C ASP A 62 -8.70 7.77 2.66
N ALA A 63 -7.52 7.15 2.56
CA ALA A 63 -7.21 6.11 1.58
C ALA A 63 -6.16 5.14 2.14
N ILE A 64 -6.25 3.87 1.73
CA ILE A 64 -5.29 2.81 2.06
C ILE A 64 -4.79 2.17 0.77
N VAL A 65 -3.47 2.22 0.56
CA VAL A 65 -2.82 1.61 -0.60
C VAL A 65 -2.26 0.25 -0.21
N ILE A 66 -2.81 -0.80 -0.81
CA ILE A 66 -2.41 -2.18 -0.58
C ILE A 66 -1.43 -2.60 -1.67
N VAL A 67 -0.18 -2.82 -1.27
CA VAL A 67 0.92 -3.08 -2.20
C VAL A 67 1.28 -4.56 -2.22
N TYR A 68 1.30 -5.15 -3.41
CA TYR A 68 1.85 -6.49 -3.68
C TYR A 68 3.07 -6.41 -4.59
N ASP A 69 3.83 -7.49 -4.66
CA ASP A 69 4.96 -7.65 -5.57
C ASP A 69 4.51 -8.45 -6.80
N THR A 70 4.61 -7.86 -7.99
CA THR A 70 4.20 -8.51 -9.24
C THR A 70 4.99 -9.79 -9.55
N THR A 71 6.19 -9.95 -8.98
CA THR A 71 7.01 -11.15 -9.15
C THR A 71 6.81 -12.19 -8.04
N CYS A 72 5.85 -12.00 -7.14
CA CYS A 72 5.62 -12.92 -6.01
C CYS A 72 4.12 -13.16 -5.81
N GLN A 73 3.63 -14.31 -6.27
CA GLN A 73 2.21 -14.67 -6.14
C GLN A 73 1.73 -14.69 -4.68
N GLN A 74 2.58 -15.18 -3.76
CA GLN A 74 2.26 -15.24 -2.34
C GLN A 74 1.92 -13.87 -1.77
N SER A 75 2.59 -12.80 -2.22
CA SER A 75 2.34 -11.44 -1.72
C SER A 75 0.94 -10.94 -2.05
N PHE A 76 0.35 -11.39 -3.16
CA PHE A 76 -1.02 -11.08 -3.52
C PHE A 76 -2.01 -11.98 -2.77
N ASP A 77 -1.71 -13.28 -2.66
CA ASP A 77 -2.55 -14.22 -1.91
C ASP A 77 -2.66 -13.83 -0.42
N ASP A 78 -1.61 -13.28 0.17
CA ASP A 78 -1.62 -12.78 1.56
C ASP A 78 -2.57 -11.59 1.74
N ILE A 79 -2.78 -10.78 0.69
CA ILE A 79 -3.77 -9.69 0.74
C ILE A 79 -5.18 -10.28 0.83
N GLU A 80 -5.50 -11.26 -0.03
CA GLU A 80 -6.81 -11.91 -0.07
C GLU A 80 -7.13 -12.64 1.24
N LYS A 81 -6.12 -13.27 1.86
CA LYS A 81 -6.29 -14.08 3.07
C LYS A 81 -6.29 -13.28 4.36
N PHE A 82 -5.46 -12.23 4.45
CA PHE A 82 -5.15 -11.60 5.73
C PHE A 82 -5.38 -10.09 5.73
N TRP A 83 -4.71 -9.35 4.84
CA TRP A 83 -4.66 -7.89 4.95
C TRP A 83 -6.02 -7.22 4.72
N LEU A 84 -6.84 -7.74 3.80
CA LEU A 84 -8.17 -7.18 3.57
C LEU A 84 -9.08 -7.32 4.79
N ASN A 85 -9.11 -8.49 5.42
CA ASN A 85 -9.91 -8.73 6.62
C ASN A 85 -9.47 -7.80 7.76
N GLU A 86 -8.17 -7.55 7.89
CA GLU A 86 -7.64 -6.62 8.88
C GLU A 86 -8.07 -5.18 8.59
N ILE A 87 -7.89 -4.72 7.35
CA ILE A 87 -8.28 -3.37 6.93
C ILE A 87 -9.79 -3.18 7.14
N GLU A 88 -10.62 -4.12 6.70
CA GLU A 88 -12.09 -4.07 6.87
C GLU A 88 -12.51 -4.04 8.36
N SER A 89 -11.68 -4.58 9.27
CA SER A 89 -11.97 -4.60 10.71
C SER A 89 -11.65 -3.28 11.42
N TYR A 90 -10.70 -2.48 10.91
CA TYR A 90 -10.15 -1.32 11.62
C TYR A 90 -10.24 0.01 10.86
N ALA A 91 -10.35 -0.02 9.52
CA ALA A 91 -10.49 1.17 8.71
C ALA A 91 -11.91 1.73 8.75
N GLU A 92 -12.04 3.03 8.47
CA GLU A 92 -13.34 3.66 8.32
C GLU A 92 -13.98 3.25 6.98
N LYS A 93 -15.31 3.12 6.95
CA LYS A 93 -16.03 2.61 5.76
C LYS A 93 -15.92 3.50 4.51
N ASN A 94 -15.54 4.76 4.70
CA ASN A 94 -15.34 5.75 3.65
C ASN A 94 -13.88 5.85 3.19
N ALA A 95 -12.96 5.06 3.76
CA ALA A 95 -11.59 5.01 3.29
C ALA A 95 -11.53 4.36 1.92
N GLU A 96 -10.91 5.03 0.95
CA GLU A 96 -10.72 4.48 -0.40
C GLU A 96 -9.65 3.38 -0.38
N LEU A 97 -9.90 2.25 -1.02
CA LEU A 97 -8.96 1.14 -1.07
C LEU A 97 -8.37 1.00 -2.48
N LEU A 98 -7.04 1.02 -2.58
CA LEU A 98 -6.32 0.95 -3.85
C LEU A 98 -5.34 -0.21 -3.87
N PHE A 99 -5.35 -1.00 -4.95
CA PHE A 99 -4.31 -2.00 -5.19
C PHE A 99 -3.13 -1.40 -5.96
N LEU A 100 -1.91 -1.76 -5.55
CA LEU A 100 -0.71 -1.33 -6.25
C LEU A 100 0.29 -2.48 -6.44
N GLY A 101 0.44 -2.90 -7.69
CA GLY A 101 1.43 -3.89 -8.10
C GLY A 101 2.82 -3.27 -8.25
N ASN A 102 3.71 -3.56 -7.32
CA ASN A 102 5.08 -3.06 -7.34
C ASN A 102 6.02 -3.97 -8.19
N LYS A 103 7.20 -3.44 -8.53
CA LYS A 103 8.23 -4.12 -9.34
C LYS A 103 7.79 -4.46 -10.76
N SER A 104 6.91 -3.63 -11.33
CA SER A 104 6.34 -3.84 -12.66
C SER A 104 7.37 -3.78 -13.80
N ASP A 105 8.56 -3.25 -13.51
CA ASP A 105 9.76 -3.20 -14.34
C ASP A 105 10.40 -4.58 -14.55
N LEU A 106 10.17 -5.53 -13.63
CA LEU A 106 10.70 -6.88 -13.74
C LEU A 106 9.86 -7.73 -14.71
N SER A 107 10.53 -8.52 -15.54
CA SER A 107 9.89 -9.39 -16.53
C SER A 107 9.33 -10.70 -15.93
N THR A 108 9.79 -11.10 -14.74
CA THR A 108 9.43 -12.34 -14.04
C THR A 108 8.10 -12.23 -13.29
N LYS A 109 7.06 -11.68 -13.95
CA LYS A 109 5.74 -11.48 -13.34
C LYS A 109 5.07 -12.82 -13.05
N GLN A 110 4.63 -12.99 -11.82
CA GLN A 110 3.88 -14.16 -11.36
C GLN A 110 2.39 -13.82 -11.16
N VAL A 111 2.08 -12.56 -10.87
CA VAL A 111 0.70 -12.08 -10.67
C VAL A 111 0.18 -11.48 -11.98
N GLN A 112 -0.90 -12.04 -12.52
CA GLN A 112 -1.55 -11.55 -13.75
C GLN A 112 -2.38 -10.30 -13.44
N SER A 113 -2.22 -9.24 -14.23
CA SER A 113 -2.90 -7.96 -14.05
C SER A 113 -4.43 -8.11 -14.15
N GLU A 114 -4.90 -8.98 -15.04
CA GLU A 114 -6.32 -9.25 -15.27
C GLU A 114 -6.98 -9.83 -14.01
N ARG A 115 -6.31 -10.78 -13.33
CA ARG A 115 -6.81 -11.36 -12.07
C ARG A 115 -6.97 -10.27 -11.00
N VAL A 116 -6.01 -9.35 -10.90
CA VAL A 116 -6.05 -8.28 -9.91
C VAL A 116 -7.17 -7.29 -10.23
N GLN A 117 -7.35 -6.93 -11.50
CA GLN A 117 -8.44 -6.05 -11.94
C GLN A 117 -9.82 -6.67 -11.68
N GLU A 118 -10.01 -7.94 -12.02
CA GLU A 118 -11.25 -8.66 -11.73
C GLU A 118 -11.53 -8.71 -10.21
N TYR A 119 -10.49 -8.92 -9.41
CA TYR A 119 -10.61 -8.95 -7.96
C TYR A 119 -11.00 -7.58 -7.40
N ALA A 120 -10.31 -6.51 -7.84
CA ALA A 120 -10.59 -5.14 -7.44
C ALA A 120 -12.03 -4.74 -7.80
N GLN A 121 -12.47 -5.05 -9.02
CA GLN A 121 -13.86 -4.80 -9.47
C GLN A 121 -14.89 -5.52 -8.61
N LYS A 122 -14.68 -6.81 -8.30
CA LYS A 122 -15.59 -7.59 -7.42
C LYS A 122 -15.70 -6.99 -6.02
N ARG A 123 -14.68 -6.28 -5.56
CA ARG A 123 -14.60 -5.67 -4.23
C ARG A 123 -14.92 -4.17 -4.21
N ASN A 124 -15.26 -3.57 -5.35
CA ASN A 124 -15.41 -2.12 -5.51
C ASN A 124 -14.17 -1.34 -5.05
N MET A 125 -12.99 -1.83 -5.42
CA MET A 125 -11.68 -1.22 -5.14
C MET A 125 -11.07 -0.70 -6.45
N MET A 126 -10.17 0.29 -6.34
CA MET A 126 -9.44 0.89 -7.45
C MET A 126 -8.15 0.15 -7.82
#